data_AF-A0A1I2UBU6-F1
#
_entry.id   AF-A0A1I2UBU6-F1
#
_cell.length_a   1.000
_cell.length_b   1.000
_cell.length_c   1.000
_cell.angle_alpha   90.00
_cell.angle_beta   90.00
_cell.angle_gamma   90.00
#
_symmetry.space_group_name_H-M   'P 1'
#
loop_
_entity.id
_entity.type
_entity.pdbx_description
1 polymer ?
#
loop_
_entity_poly.entity_id
_entity_poly.type
_entity_poly.pdbx_seq_one_letter_code
_entity_poly.pdbx_strand_id
1 'polypeptide(L)'
;MSKPKQHRKKPRGLTGPIKFADGRVEREFVQFPDSKPEIEALIAKLFCTESPSSNVQFRRYGFLDHLTPMSENSIDFVVQTKHGERWLELAEFAPLDQFGGKYEEVPNQWSSQTMKDLFIRLVKQKNAKEYGDGVILLIYKTHDTLFVPPPVQRMIRAELSTTQINLESIYYLSPHSGSSSTVWEIWPGNADTIQESGIGPNVFVGLPKP
;
A
#
# COMPACT_ATOMS: atom_id res chain seq x y z
N MET A 1 -1.07 -6.90 -40.15
CA MET A 1 -1.13 -7.94 -39.09
C MET A 1 -0.39 -7.44 -37.87
N SER A 2 -1.10 -6.98 -36.85
CA SER A 2 -0.52 -6.41 -35.63
C SER A 2 -0.19 -7.55 -34.66
N LYS A 3 1.05 -7.60 -34.18
CA LYS A 3 1.48 -8.61 -33.18
C LYS A 3 0.64 -8.45 -31.89
N PRO A 4 0.24 -9.56 -31.23
CA PRO A 4 -0.45 -9.48 -29.95
C PRO A 4 0.48 -8.84 -28.90
N LYS A 5 -0.05 -7.87 -28.14
CA LYS A 5 0.63 -7.27 -26.99
C LYS A 5 0.92 -8.39 -25.98
N GLN A 6 2.19 -8.78 -25.85
CA GLN A 6 2.64 -9.64 -24.76
C GLN A 6 2.31 -8.96 -23.43
N HIS A 7 1.47 -9.61 -22.63
CA HIS A 7 1.27 -9.26 -21.23
C HIS A 7 2.60 -9.43 -20.50
N ARG A 8 3.32 -8.32 -20.28
CA ARG A 8 4.54 -8.32 -19.46
C ARG A 8 4.15 -8.74 -18.04
N LYS A 9 4.71 -9.85 -17.57
CA LYS A 9 4.62 -10.27 -16.16
C LYS A 9 5.24 -9.16 -15.30
N LYS A 10 4.52 -8.73 -14.28
CA LYS A 10 5.06 -7.78 -13.30
C LYS A 10 6.13 -8.52 -12.49
N PRO A 11 7.28 -7.91 -12.17
CA PRO A 11 8.15 -8.50 -11.16
C PRO A 11 7.33 -8.67 -9.87
N ARG A 12 7.62 -9.69 -9.06
CA ARG A 12 6.94 -9.97 -7.79
C ARG A 12 7.95 -10.06 -6.66
N GLY A 13 7.55 -9.60 -5.48
CA GLY A 13 8.31 -9.80 -4.27
C GLY A 13 7.75 -10.83 -3.31
N LEU A 14 8.52 -11.10 -2.27
CA LEU A 14 8.09 -11.90 -1.13
C LEU A 14 7.63 -10.95 -0.02
N THR A 15 6.43 -11.17 0.50
CA THR A 15 5.88 -10.44 1.65
C THR A 15 5.24 -11.41 2.62
N GLY A 16 5.50 -11.31 3.93
CA GLY A 16 4.84 -12.19 4.89
C GLY A 16 5.21 -12.02 6.37
N PRO A 17 4.27 -12.13 7.32
CA PRO A 17 4.58 -12.12 8.74
C PRO A 17 5.33 -13.40 9.15
N ILE A 18 6.09 -13.28 10.23
CA ILE A 18 6.64 -14.44 10.94
C ILE A 18 5.56 -14.95 11.89
N LYS A 19 5.09 -16.19 11.70
CA LYS A 19 4.22 -16.91 12.63
C LYS A 19 5.07 -17.77 13.55
N PHE A 20 4.68 -17.80 14.83
CA PHE A 20 5.16 -18.77 15.81
C PHE A 20 4.06 -19.81 16.00
N ALA A 21 4.26 -21.03 15.48
CA ALA A 21 3.34 -22.15 15.64
C ALA A 21 4.14 -23.36 16.14
N ASP A 22 3.66 -24.01 17.20
CA ASP A 22 4.22 -25.28 17.72
C ASP A 22 5.74 -25.28 17.96
N GLY A 23 6.27 -24.17 18.49
CA GLY A 23 7.71 -24.00 18.74
C GLY A 23 8.57 -23.79 17.49
N ARG A 24 7.94 -23.60 16.33
CA ARG A 24 8.58 -23.30 15.05
C ARG A 24 8.28 -21.87 14.59
N VAL A 25 9.26 -21.30 13.89
CA VAL A 25 9.17 -20.00 13.26
C VAL A 25 8.87 -20.24 11.78
N GLU A 26 7.63 -19.98 11.35
CA GLU A 26 7.20 -20.17 9.96
C GLU A 26 6.91 -18.81 9.32
N ARG A 27 7.47 -18.55 8.14
CA ARG A 27 7.09 -17.39 7.33
C ARG A 27 5.91 -17.77 6.44
N GLU A 28 4.79 -17.09 6.62
CA GLU A 28 3.67 -17.20 5.67
C GLU A 28 3.84 -16.12 4.61
N PHE A 29 4.19 -16.52 3.39
CA PHE A 29 4.32 -15.58 2.28
C PHE A 29 2.97 -15.36 1.59
N VAL A 30 2.65 -14.11 1.29
CA VAL A 30 1.56 -13.73 0.39
C VAL A 30 1.85 -14.29 -0.99
N GLN A 31 1.00 -15.18 -1.48
CA GLN A 31 1.05 -15.61 -2.87
C GLN A 31 0.31 -14.59 -3.74
N PHE A 32 1.06 -13.64 -4.29
CA PHE A 32 0.49 -12.68 -5.24
C PHE A 32 0.14 -13.36 -6.57
N PRO A 33 -1.03 -13.04 -7.15
CA PRO A 33 -1.38 -13.45 -8.50
C PRO A 33 -0.33 -13.08 -9.56
N ASP A 34 -0.42 -13.70 -10.74
CA ASP A 34 0.58 -13.53 -11.80
C ASP A 34 0.40 -12.24 -12.63
N SER A 35 -0.78 -11.63 -12.58
CA SER A 35 -1.09 -10.43 -13.36
C SER A 35 -1.33 -9.19 -12.50
N LYS A 36 -0.97 -8.02 -13.05
CA LYS A 36 -1.20 -6.73 -12.40
C LYS A 36 -2.69 -6.52 -12.02
N PRO A 37 -3.67 -6.77 -12.91
CA PRO A 37 -5.08 -6.58 -12.56
C PRO A 37 -5.54 -7.48 -11.41
N GLU A 38 -5.07 -8.73 -11.34
CA GLU A 38 -5.41 -9.64 -10.24
C GLU A 38 -4.77 -9.22 -8.92
N ILE A 39 -3.53 -8.72 -8.95
CA ILE A 39 -2.87 -8.14 -7.77
C ILE A 39 -3.67 -6.94 -7.27
N GLU A 40 -4.06 -6.03 -8.15
CA GLU A 40 -4.82 -4.82 -7.79
C GLU A 40 -6.20 -5.17 -7.26
N ALA A 41 -6.89 -6.15 -7.84
CA ALA A 41 -8.15 -6.67 -7.31
C ALA A 41 -7.99 -7.28 -5.91
N LEU A 42 -6.91 -8.05 -5.67
CA LEU A 42 -6.61 -8.60 -4.35
C LEU A 42 -6.37 -7.48 -3.32
N ILE A 43 -5.55 -6.48 -3.67
CA ILE A 43 -5.22 -5.36 -2.77
C ILE A 43 -6.47 -4.53 -2.45
N ALA A 44 -7.28 -4.20 -3.46
CA ALA A 44 -8.51 -3.45 -3.27
C ALA A 44 -9.51 -4.24 -2.41
N LYS A 45 -9.61 -5.57 -2.60
CA LYS A 45 -10.40 -6.43 -1.73
C LYS A 45 -9.90 -6.39 -0.29
N LEU A 46 -8.60 -6.59 -0.05
CA LEU A 46 -8.01 -6.54 1.29
C LEU A 46 -8.31 -5.23 2.01
N PHE A 47 -8.26 -4.10 1.31
CA PHE A 47 -8.61 -2.79 1.87
C PHE A 47 -10.08 -2.70 2.32
N CYS A 48 -10.98 -3.39 1.61
CA CYS A 48 -12.43 -3.37 1.85
C CYS A 48 -12.93 -4.44 2.84
N THR A 49 -12.19 -5.55 3.05
CA THR A 49 -12.75 -6.75 3.72
C THR A 49 -12.34 -7.00 5.17
N GLU A 50 -11.73 -6.03 5.87
CA GLU A 50 -11.34 -6.23 7.27
C GLU A 50 -12.36 -5.68 8.30
N SER A 51 -12.25 -6.14 9.55
CA SER A 51 -13.17 -5.78 10.63
C SER A 51 -13.27 -4.26 10.84
N PRO A 52 -14.47 -3.66 10.78
CA PRO A 52 -14.69 -2.21 10.93
C PRO A 52 -14.18 -1.62 12.24
N SER A 53 -14.12 -2.43 13.32
CA SER A 53 -13.71 -1.98 14.65
C SER A 53 -12.20 -1.68 14.77
N SER A 54 -11.38 -2.27 13.91
CA SER A 54 -9.92 -2.26 14.05
C SER A 54 -9.22 -1.30 13.08
N ASN A 55 -9.89 -0.94 12.00
CA ASN A 55 -9.23 -0.40 10.81
C ASN A 55 -9.58 1.05 10.52
N VAL A 56 -8.55 1.84 10.28
CA VAL A 56 -8.61 3.31 10.22
C VAL A 56 -9.54 3.83 9.10
N GLN A 57 -9.60 3.14 7.97
CA GLN A 57 -10.44 3.53 6.84
C GLN A 57 -11.93 3.43 7.16
N PHE A 58 -12.37 2.46 7.96
CA PHE A 58 -13.79 2.32 8.32
C PHE A 58 -14.25 3.38 9.32
N ARG A 59 -13.34 3.95 10.12
CA ARG A 59 -13.68 5.11 10.97
C ARG A 59 -14.12 6.30 10.10
N ARG A 60 -13.41 6.52 8.99
CA ARG A 60 -13.71 7.57 8.02
C ARG A 60 -14.95 7.24 7.19
N TYR A 61 -14.97 6.07 6.54
CA TYR A 61 -15.94 5.72 5.50
C TYR A 61 -17.16 4.91 5.99
N GLY A 62 -17.13 4.40 7.21
CA GLY A 62 -18.14 3.48 7.76
C GLY A 62 -18.03 2.08 7.19
N PHE A 63 -18.36 1.95 5.91
CA PHE A 63 -18.25 0.73 5.13
C PHE A 63 -17.55 1.02 3.80
N LEU A 64 -17.03 -0.03 3.17
CA LEU A 64 -16.35 -0.02 1.87
C LEU A 64 -16.84 -1.23 1.08
N ASP A 65 -18.01 -1.09 0.45
CA ASP A 65 -18.72 -2.20 -0.20
C ASP A 65 -18.83 -1.99 -1.72
N HIS A 66 -19.30 -3.00 -2.44
CA HIS A 66 -19.57 -2.93 -3.89
C HIS A 66 -18.37 -2.48 -4.74
N LEU A 67 -17.19 -3.00 -4.41
CA LEU A 67 -15.96 -2.73 -5.16
C LEU A 67 -16.12 -3.15 -6.64
N THR A 68 -16.07 -2.17 -7.54
CA THR A 68 -16.30 -2.36 -8.98
C THR A 68 -15.10 -1.84 -9.78
N PRO A 69 -14.45 -2.66 -10.62
CA PRO A 69 -13.34 -2.22 -11.46
C PRO A 69 -13.80 -1.27 -12.57
N MET A 70 -12.97 -0.30 -12.90
CA MET A 70 -13.21 0.68 -13.96
C MET A 70 -12.30 0.42 -15.16
N SER A 71 -12.85 0.50 -16.38
CA SER A 71 -12.09 0.28 -17.62
C SER A 71 -11.84 1.53 -18.45
N GLU A 72 -12.66 2.58 -18.28
CA GLU A 72 -12.68 3.75 -19.17
C GLU A 72 -11.90 4.95 -18.61
N ASN A 73 -11.74 5.03 -17.28
CA ASN A 73 -11.06 6.14 -16.61
C ASN A 73 -9.69 5.69 -16.09
N SER A 74 -8.80 6.64 -15.81
CA SER A 74 -7.49 6.35 -15.24
C SER A 74 -7.54 5.92 -13.75
N ILE A 75 -8.76 5.75 -13.21
CA ILE A 75 -9.11 5.23 -11.89
C ILE A 75 -9.25 3.71 -11.97
N ASP A 76 -8.74 3.00 -10.98
CA ASP A 76 -8.78 1.54 -10.95
C ASP A 76 -10.14 0.98 -10.49
N PHE A 77 -10.76 1.56 -9.45
CA PHE A 77 -12.02 1.05 -8.89
C PHE A 77 -12.98 2.15 -8.39
N VAL A 78 -14.24 1.77 -8.24
CA VAL A 78 -15.28 2.48 -7.51
C VAL A 78 -15.70 1.68 -6.29
N VAL A 79 -15.95 2.34 -5.16
CA VAL A 79 -16.39 1.73 -3.91
C VAL A 79 -17.53 2.54 -3.27
N GLN A 80 -18.50 1.86 -2.68
CA GLN A 80 -19.59 2.48 -1.94
C GLN A 80 -19.22 2.67 -0.48
N THR A 81 -19.53 3.86 0.05
CA THR A 81 -19.25 4.24 1.44
C THR A 81 -20.51 4.80 2.11
N LYS A 82 -20.47 5.01 3.44
CA LYS A 82 -21.58 5.67 4.16
C LYS A 82 -21.87 7.09 3.65
N HIS A 83 -20.92 7.69 2.95
CA HIS A 83 -20.98 9.05 2.41
C HIS A 83 -21.19 9.06 0.88
N GLY A 84 -21.66 7.94 0.33
CA GLY A 84 -21.85 7.75 -1.10
C GLY A 84 -20.63 7.14 -1.78
N GLU A 85 -20.64 7.21 -3.10
CA GLU A 85 -19.61 6.62 -3.96
C GLU A 85 -18.26 7.33 -3.82
N ARG A 86 -17.17 6.57 -3.83
CA ARG A 86 -15.80 7.06 -3.88
C ARG A 86 -14.99 6.33 -4.93
N TRP A 87 -14.01 7.02 -5.48
CA TRP A 87 -13.06 6.44 -6.41
C TRP A 87 -11.85 5.93 -5.64
N LEU A 88 -11.33 4.78 -6.05
CA LEU A 88 -10.20 4.12 -5.42
C LEU A 88 -9.12 3.91 -6.48
N GLU A 89 -8.06 4.72 -6.37
CA GLU A 89 -6.85 4.62 -7.18
C GLU A 89 -5.81 3.78 -6.45
N LEU A 90 -5.17 2.84 -7.14
CA LEU A 90 -4.10 2.03 -6.60
C LEU A 90 -2.73 2.49 -7.11
N ALA A 91 -1.74 2.35 -6.25
CA ALA A 91 -0.35 2.59 -6.60
C ALA A 91 0.57 1.62 -5.88
N GLU A 92 1.37 0.87 -6.62
CA GLU A 92 2.42 0.07 -5.99
C GLU A 92 3.60 0.96 -5.62
N PHE A 93 4.04 0.90 -4.37
CA PHE A 93 5.33 1.42 -3.97
C PHE A 93 6.43 0.42 -4.34
N ALA A 94 6.89 0.51 -5.59
CA ALA A 94 7.99 -0.27 -6.15
C ALA A 94 8.88 0.61 -7.03
N PRO A 95 9.75 1.44 -6.44
CA PRO A 95 10.67 2.33 -7.16
C PRO A 95 11.86 1.54 -7.76
N LEU A 96 11.56 0.47 -8.53
CA LEU A 96 12.56 -0.42 -9.11
C LEU A 96 13.46 0.28 -10.13
N ASP A 97 12.98 1.38 -10.73
CA ASP A 97 13.77 2.26 -11.59
C ASP A 97 15.04 2.80 -10.90
N GLN A 98 15.00 2.93 -9.57
CA GLN A 98 16.14 3.38 -8.77
C GLN A 98 17.12 2.23 -8.42
N PHE A 99 16.73 0.98 -8.67
CA PHE A 99 17.46 -0.24 -8.27
C PHE A 99 17.55 -1.24 -9.43
N GLY A 100 17.87 -0.75 -10.64
CA GLY A 100 18.13 -1.58 -11.83
C GLY A 100 16.96 -2.43 -12.35
N GLY A 101 15.75 -2.14 -11.88
CA GLY A 101 14.49 -2.63 -12.45
C GLY A 101 14.00 -3.97 -11.90
N LYS A 102 14.66 -4.53 -10.88
CA LYS A 102 14.37 -5.86 -10.32
C LYS A 102 14.31 -5.84 -8.79
N TYR A 103 13.53 -6.74 -8.20
CA TYR A 103 13.43 -6.81 -6.73
C TYR A 103 14.70 -7.33 -6.08
N GLU A 104 15.44 -8.20 -6.77
CA GLU A 104 16.69 -8.78 -6.28
C GLU A 104 17.79 -7.74 -6.08
N GLU A 105 17.66 -6.59 -6.75
CA GLU A 105 18.60 -5.47 -6.71
C GLU A 105 18.17 -4.40 -5.69
N VAL A 106 16.98 -4.55 -5.08
CA VAL A 106 16.49 -3.66 -4.03
C VAL A 106 17.31 -3.89 -2.76
N PRO A 107 17.92 -2.84 -2.16
CA PRO A 107 18.70 -3.01 -0.95
C PRO A 107 17.81 -3.43 0.23
N ASN A 108 18.38 -4.21 1.14
CA ASN A 108 17.70 -4.62 2.38
C ASN A 108 17.65 -3.51 3.43
N GLN A 109 18.42 -2.43 3.24
CA GLN A 109 18.49 -1.28 4.12
C GLN A 109 18.28 0.00 3.32
N TRP A 110 17.46 0.89 3.86
CA TRP A 110 17.05 2.11 3.20
C TRP A 110 17.31 3.30 4.10
N SER A 111 17.79 4.39 3.51
CA SER A 111 17.69 5.69 4.15
C SER A 111 16.21 6.06 4.30
N SER A 112 15.80 6.36 5.53
CA SER A 112 14.45 6.88 5.83
C SER A 112 14.10 8.09 4.96
N GLN A 113 15.09 8.95 4.70
CA GLN A 113 14.93 10.13 3.86
C GLN A 113 14.66 9.75 2.40
N THR A 114 15.44 8.83 1.84
CA THR A 114 15.25 8.35 0.46
C THR A 114 13.89 7.68 0.27
N MET A 115 13.48 6.83 1.23
CA MET A 115 12.17 6.18 1.18
C MET A 115 11.03 7.20 1.26
N LYS A 116 11.13 8.19 2.15
CA LYS A 116 10.18 9.30 2.25
C LYS A 116 10.07 10.06 0.93
N ASP A 117 11.20 10.47 0.35
CA ASP A 117 11.24 11.26 -0.88
C ASP A 117 10.62 10.50 -2.06
N LEU A 118 10.90 9.20 -2.18
CA LEU A 118 10.31 8.34 -3.22
C LEU A 118 8.81 8.13 -3.04
N PHE A 119 8.35 7.99 -1.79
CA PHE A 119 6.93 7.87 -1.49
C PHE A 119 6.18 9.17 -1.80
N ILE A 120 6.72 10.31 -1.38
CA ILE A 120 6.16 11.63 -1.69
C ILE A 120 6.13 11.86 -3.20
N ARG A 121 7.18 11.46 -3.93
CA ARG A 121 7.20 11.54 -5.40
C ARG A 121 6.03 10.76 -6.02
N LEU A 122 5.77 9.54 -5.55
CA LEU A 122 4.63 8.73 -5.99
C LEU A 122 3.29 9.42 -5.69
N VAL A 123 3.12 9.96 -4.48
CA VAL A 123 1.93 10.71 -4.10
C VAL A 123 1.74 11.92 -5.01
N LYS A 124 2.78 12.73 -5.24
CA LYS A 124 2.71 13.91 -6.12
C LYS A 124 2.34 13.54 -7.55
N GLN A 125 2.89 12.45 -8.08
CA GLN A 125 2.53 11.94 -9.42
C GLN A 125 1.05 11.56 -9.52
N LYS A 126 0.49 10.92 -8.49
CA LYS A 126 -0.92 10.54 -8.46
C LYS A 126 -1.83 11.74 -8.19
N ASN A 127 -1.43 12.64 -7.31
CA ASN A 127 -2.17 13.87 -6.97
C ASN A 127 -2.24 14.87 -8.13
N ALA A 128 -1.26 14.86 -9.03
CA ALA A 128 -1.23 15.71 -10.23
C ALA A 128 -2.24 15.28 -11.30
N LYS A 129 -2.84 14.09 -11.18
CA LYS A 129 -3.90 13.67 -12.09
C LYS A 129 -5.23 14.30 -11.65
N GLU A 130 -5.91 14.91 -12.60
CA GLU A 130 -7.23 15.50 -12.41
C GLU A 130 -8.31 14.42 -12.51
N TYR A 131 -8.45 13.64 -11.44
CA TYR A 131 -9.51 12.65 -11.37
C TYR A 131 -10.89 13.28 -11.18
N GLY A 132 -10.95 14.32 -10.35
CA GLY A 132 -12.17 14.91 -9.78
C GLY A 132 -12.17 14.75 -8.26
N ASP A 133 -13.31 15.02 -7.62
CA ASP A 133 -13.45 14.93 -6.16
C ASP A 133 -13.67 13.49 -5.67
N GLY A 134 -13.33 13.21 -4.41
CA GLY A 134 -13.67 11.94 -3.77
C GLY A 134 -12.73 10.77 -4.06
N VAL A 135 -11.46 11.05 -4.40
CA VAL A 135 -10.47 10.01 -4.72
C VAL A 135 -9.70 9.57 -3.50
N ILE A 136 -9.76 8.28 -3.22
CA ILE A 136 -8.94 7.57 -2.24
C ILE A 136 -7.71 7.02 -2.97
N LEU A 137 -6.51 7.39 -2.54
CA LEU A 137 -5.28 6.79 -3.03
C LEU A 137 -4.83 5.67 -2.08
N LEU A 138 -4.79 4.43 -2.59
CA LEU A 138 -4.28 3.26 -1.89
C LEU A 138 -2.89 2.88 -2.40
N ILE A 139 -1.88 3.18 -1.59
CA ILE A 139 -0.50 2.77 -1.88
C ILE A 139 -0.24 1.41 -1.22
N TYR A 140 0.36 0.47 -1.94
CA TYR A 140 0.62 -0.88 -1.42
C TYR A 140 2.04 -1.36 -1.73
N LYS A 141 2.51 -2.35 -0.97
CA LYS A 141 3.75 -3.08 -1.27
C LYS A 141 3.49 -4.51 -1.74
N THR A 142 4.40 -5.03 -2.55
CA THR A 142 4.45 -6.44 -2.97
C THR A 142 5.75 -7.15 -2.54
N HIS A 143 6.70 -6.42 -1.94
CA HIS A 143 7.97 -6.96 -1.44
C HIS A 143 8.29 -6.41 -0.05
N ASP A 144 8.75 -7.24 0.89
CA ASP A 144 8.98 -6.84 2.29
C ASP A 144 10.04 -5.75 2.46
N THR A 145 11.10 -5.77 1.66
CA THR A 145 12.13 -4.71 1.68
C THR A 145 11.59 -3.33 1.30
N LEU A 146 10.39 -3.25 0.72
CA LEU A 146 9.70 -2.01 0.37
C LEU A 146 8.66 -1.61 1.42
N PHE A 147 8.72 -2.21 2.61
CA PHE A 147 7.92 -1.77 3.74
C PHE A 147 8.27 -0.35 4.15
N VAL A 148 7.26 0.52 4.26
CA VAL A 148 7.41 1.89 4.72
C VAL A 148 7.17 1.91 6.24
N PRO A 149 8.21 2.02 7.07
CA PRO A 149 8.05 1.86 8.51
C PRO A 149 7.40 3.10 9.15
N PRO A 150 6.76 2.97 10.32
CA PRO A 150 6.03 4.06 10.97
C PRO A 150 6.81 5.38 11.14
N PRO A 151 8.12 5.40 11.46
CA PRO A 151 8.89 6.65 11.49
C PRO A 151 8.90 7.39 10.15
N VAL A 152 9.03 6.66 9.03
CA VAL A 152 8.99 7.24 7.67
C VAL A 152 7.58 7.71 7.34
N GLN A 153 6.54 6.94 7.70
CA GLN A 153 5.15 7.36 7.52
C GLN A 153 4.84 8.69 8.24
N ARG A 154 5.39 8.91 9.45
CA ARG A 154 5.27 10.19 10.16
C ARG A 154 5.95 11.34 9.42
N MET A 155 7.14 11.12 8.87
CA MET A 155 7.84 12.13 8.06
C MET A 155 7.02 12.47 6.80
N ILE A 156 6.46 11.47 6.13
CA ILE A 156 5.58 11.64 4.97
C ILE A 156 4.36 12.48 5.36
N ARG A 157 3.66 12.14 6.45
CA ARG A 157 2.49 12.89 6.91
C ARG A 157 2.80 14.35 7.22
N ALA A 158 3.92 14.61 7.88
CA ALA A 158 4.35 15.98 8.18
C ALA A 158 4.58 16.79 6.89
N GLU A 159 5.18 16.21 5.86
CA GLU A 159 5.36 16.88 4.57
C GLU A 159 4.04 17.08 3.82
N LEU A 160 3.13 16.10 3.88
CA LEU A 160 1.81 16.23 3.25
C LEU A 160 0.93 17.28 3.92
N SER A 161 1.11 17.56 5.22
CA SER A 161 0.35 18.60 5.94
C SER A 161 0.59 20.03 5.46
N THR A 162 1.71 20.27 4.76
CA THR A 162 2.03 21.57 4.17
C THR A 162 1.93 21.55 2.65
N THR A 163 1.52 20.42 2.07
CA THR A 163 1.37 20.23 0.63
C THR A 163 -0.12 20.33 0.26
N GLN A 164 -0.44 20.99 -0.86
CA GLN A 164 -1.79 20.95 -1.39
C GLN A 164 -2.08 19.55 -1.98
N ILE A 165 -3.07 18.86 -1.41
CA ILE A 165 -3.52 17.53 -1.83
C ILE A 165 -4.96 17.63 -2.30
N ASN A 166 -5.21 17.20 -3.55
CA ASN A 166 -6.52 17.13 -4.19
C ASN A 166 -7.22 15.79 -3.93
N LEU A 167 -6.45 14.78 -3.49
CA LEU A 167 -6.97 13.48 -3.08
C LEU A 167 -7.73 13.61 -1.74
N GLU A 168 -8.81 12.87 -1.58
CA GLU A 168 -9.61 12.89 -0.35
C GLU A 168 -8.83 12.26 0.82
N SER A 169 -8.14 11.14 0.56
CA SER A 169 -7.34 10.43 1.55
C SER A 169 -6.25 9.60 0.89
N ILE A 170 -5.20 9.30 1.67
CA ILE A 170 -4.09 8.46 1.24
C ILE A 170 -3.89 7.38 2.30
N TYR A 171 -3.94 6.12 1.88
CA TYR A 171 -3.68 4.96 2.72
C TYR A 171 -2.45 4.21 2.24
N TYR A 172 -1.77 3.55 3.18
CA TYR A 172 -0.73 2.57 2.90
C TYR A 172 -1.19 1.20 3.38
N LEU A 173 -1.08 0.19 2.51
CA LEU A 173 -1.47 -1.19 2.79
C LEU A 173 -0.25 -2.13 2.68
N SER A 174 -0.01 -2.88 3.75
CA SER A 174 0.89 -4.03 3.75
C SER A 174 0.07 -5.31 3.84
N PRO A 175 0.02 -6.13 2.78
CA PRO A 175 -0.62 -7.43 2.88
C PRO A 175 0.25 -8.35 3.75
N HIS A 176 -0.40 -9.23 4.52
CA HIS A 176 0.25 -10.24 5.36
C HIS A 176 -0.10 -11.65 4.89
N SER A 177 -1.30 -11.83 4.33
CA SER A 177 -1.75 -13.05 3.68
C SER A 177 -2.68 -12.71 2.50
N GLY A 178 -3.24 -13.72 1.84
CA GLY A 178 -4.29 -13.53 0.84
C GLY A 178 -5.62 -13.01 1.41
N SER A 179 -5.77 -12.96 2.73
CA SER A 179 -7.00 -12.54 3.42
C SER A 179 -6.77 -11.55 4.57
N SER A 180 -5.54 -11.10 4.79
CA SER A 180 -5.22 -10.15 5.87
C SER A 180 -4.13 -9.17 5.45
N SER A 181 -4.21 -7.97 6.02
CA SER A 181 -3.33 -6.86 5.76
C SER A 181 -3.21 -5.97 7.00
N THR A 182 -2.41 -4.91 6.89
CA THR A 182 -2.51 -3.78 7.79
C THR A 182 -2.59 -2.52 6.95
N VAL A 183 -3.51 -1.64 7.34
CA VAL A 183 -3.79 -0.38 6.67
C VAL A 183 -3.42 0.76 7.59
N TRP A 184 -2.63 1.71 7.09
CA TRP A 184 -2.29 2.94 7.77
C TRP A 184 -2.85 4.14 7.02
N GLU A 185 -3.45 5.08 7.73
CA GLU A 185 -3.84 6.37 7.16
C GLU A 185 -2.60 7.27 7.09
N ILE A 186 -2.17 7.59 5.88
CA ILE A 186 -1.03 8.48 5.64
C ILE A 186 -1.49 9.94 5.66
N TRP A 187 -2.60 10.23 4.98
CA TRP A 187 -3.21 11.56 4.89
C TRP A 187 -4.75 11.48 4.91
N PRO A 188 -5.47 12.37 5.60
CA PRO A 188 -4.95 13.50 6.39
C PRO A 188 -4.26 13.09 7.68
N GLY A 189 -4.57 11.91 8.19
CA GLY A 189 -4.06 11.41 9.46
C GLY A 189 -4.77 12.07 10.64
N ASN A 190 -5.38 11.27 11.50
CA ASN A 190 -5.83 11.77 12.80
C ASN A 190 -4.63 11.97 13.75
N ALA A 191 -4.52 13.17 14.32
CA ALA A 191 -3.55 13.49 15.37
C ALA A 191 -3.64 12.53 16.57
N ASP A 192 -4.83 11.95 16.81
CA ASP A 192 -5.11 11.04 17.93
C ASP A 192 -4.61 9.60 17.72
N THR A 193 -4.08 9.25 16.54
CA THR A 193 -3.57 7.89 16.25
C THR A 193 -2.11 7.70 16.72
N ILE A 194 -1.66 8.51 17.69
CA ILE A 194 -0.31 8.43 18.26
C ILE A 194 -0.20 7.34 19.33
N GLN A 195 -1.32 6.80 19.83
CA GLN A 195 -1.29 5.80 20.89
C GLN A 195 -1.47 4.35 20.38
N GLU A 196 -0.56 3.50 20.88
CA GLU A 196 -0.59 2.04 20.89
C GLU A 196 -0.13 1.29 19.64
N SER A 197 1.14 1.46 19.29
CA SER A 197 1.95 0.30 18.91
C SER A 197 3.20 0.29 19.77
N GLY A 198 3.05 -0.20 21.00
CA GLY A 198 4.15 -0.56 21.87
C GLY A 198 4.92 -1.73 21.27
N ILE A 199 5.89 -1.43 20.43
CA ILE A 199 7.01 -2.33 20.13
C ILE A 199 8.26 -1.45 20.23
N GLY A 200 9.11 -1.78 21.20
CA GLY A 200 10.30 -1.01 21.56
C GLY A 200 11.30 -0.84 20.41
N PRO A 201 12.39 -0.08 20.64
CA PRO A 201 13.37 0.25 19.62
C PRO A 201 14.22 -0.98 19.34
N ASN A 202 13.76 -1.89 18.48
CA ASN A 202 14.57 -2.89 17.77
C ASN A 202 13.65 -3.69 16.83
N VAL A 203 13.40 -3.15 15.63
CA VAL A 203 12.94 -3.97 14.49
C VAL A 203 14.16 -4.23 13.61
N PHE A 204 14.77 -5.39 13.79
CA PHE A 204 15.78 -5.90 12.87
C PHE A 204 15.07 -6.35 11.58
N VAL A 205 15.30 -5.63 10.49
CA VAL A 205 14.91 -6.06 9.14
C VAL A 205 16.10 -6.80 8.54
N GLY A 206 15.98 -8.12 8.43
CA GLY A 206 16.92 -8.99 7.75
C GLY A 206 17.94 -9.64 8.67
N LEU A 207 17.81 -10.96 8.90
CA LEU A 207 18.97 -11.76 9.26
C LEU A 207 19.90 -11.84 8.03
N PRO A 208 21.23 -11.76 8.22
CA PRO A 208 22.17 -12.10 7.16
C PRO A 208 21.95 -13.57 6.76
N LYS A 209 22.06 -13.86 5.46
CA LYS A 209 22.16 -15.26 5.00
C LYS A 209 23.49 -15.85 5.48
N PRO A 210 23.55 -17.17 5.74
CA PRO A 210 24.80 -17.88 6.05
C PRO A 210 25.80 -17.81 4.89
#